data_AF-A0A914RSQ2-F1
#
_entry.id   AF-A0A914RSQ2-F1
#
_cell.length_a   1.000
_cell.length_b   1.000
_cell.length_c   1.000
_cell.angle_alpha   90.00
_cell.angle_beta   90.00
_cell.angle_gamma   90.00
#
_symmetry.space_group_name_H-M   'P 1'
#
loop_
_entity.id
_entity.type
_entity.pdbx_description
1 polymer ?
#
loop_
_entity_poly.entity_id
_entity_poly.type
_entity_poly.pdbx_seq_one_letter_code
_entity_poly.pdbx_strand_id
1 'polypeptide(L)' 'MLYVDLVVNGQLDREYRDHYDLLIEALDGGNPPRCEKHVSSLYILSNSLLFLLTHHSI' A
#
# COMPACT_ATOMS: atom_id res chain seq x y z
N MET A 1 -8.17 12.88 9.44
CA MET A 1 -7.24 11.82 9.00
C MET A 1 -8.07 10.65 8.56
N LEU A 2 -7.96 10.25 7.30
CA LEU A 2 -8.63 9.07 6.75
C LEU A 2 -7.60 7.95 6.74
N TYR A 3 -7.94 6.80 7.32
CA TYR A 3 -7.07 5.63 7.37
C TYR A 3 -7.61 4.57 6.42
N VAL A 4 -6.70 3.97 5.66
CA VAL A 4 -6.98 2.83 4.80
C VAL A 4 -6.11 1.69 5.28
N ASP A 5 -6.72 0.53 5.51
CA ASP A 5 -5.99 -0.68 5.86
C ASP A 5 -5.57 -1.42 4.60
N LEU A 6 -4.27 -1.73 4.50
CA LEU A 6 -3.75 -2.63 3.50
C LEU A 6 -3.70 -4.05 4.09
N VAL A 7 -4.53 -4.94 3.56
CA VAL A 7 -4.58 -6.34 4.00
C VAL A 7 -3.88 -7.22 2.97
N VAL A 8 -2.98 -8.08 3.43
CA VAL A 8 -2.29 -9.04 2.58
C VAL A 8 -3.22 -10.22 2.27
N ASN A 9 -3.42 -10.50 0.98
CA ASN A 9 -4.23 -11.64 0.52
C ASN A 9 -3.36 -12.88 0.20
N GLY A 10 -2.54 -13.32 1.16
CA GLY A 10 -1.65 -14.47 1.00
C GLY A 10 -0.37 -14.41 1.83
N GLN A 11 0.51 -15.38 1.61
CA GLN A 11 1.84 -15.37 2.23
C GLN A 11 2.78 -14.43 1.48
N LEU A 12 3.54 -13.64 2.23
CA LEU A 12 4.64 -12.85 1.68
C LEU A 12 5.94 -13.64 1.78
N ASP A 13 6.67 -13.69 0.67
CA ASP A 13 7.96 -14.35 0.54
C ASP A 13 8.93 -13.34 -0.08
N ARG A 14 9.84 -12.84 0.74
CA ARG A 14 10.85 -11.84 0.40
C ARG A 14 11.84 -12.38 -0.62
N GLU A 15 12.23 -13.65 -0.54
CA GLU A 15 13.17 -14.26 -1.49
C GLU A 15 12.54 -14.40 -2.88
N TYR A 16 11.23 -14.61 -2.94
CA TYR A 16 10.48 -14.59 -4.19
C TYR A 16 10.21 -13.16 -4.69
N ARG A 17 9.80 -12.26 -3.80
CA ARG A 17 9.52 -10.84 -4.09
C ARG A 17 9.69 -10.00 -2.83
N ASP A 18 10.64 -9.07 -2.85
CA ASP A 18 11.00 -8.24 -1.70
C ASP A 18 10.30 -6.86 -1.68
N HIS A 19 9.58 -6.47 -2.74
CA HIS A 19 8.81 -5.23 -2.76
C HIS A 19 7.66 -5.22 -3.78
N TYR A 20 6.77 -4.25 -3.64
CA TYR A 20 5.68 -3.93 -4.56
C TYR A 20 5.64 -2.43 -4.80
N ASP A 21 5.47 -2.02 -6.06
CA ASP A 21 5.09 -0.66 -6.38
C ASP A 21 3.56 -0.55 -6.40
N LEU A 22 3.02 0.22 -5.46
CA LEU A 22 1.59 0.46 -5.32
C LEU A 22 1.22 1.73 -6.09
N LEU A 23 0.32 1.59 -7.07
CA LEU A 23 -0.34 2.72 -7.70
C LEU A 23 -1.59 3.08 -6.88
N ILE A 24 -1.55 4.24 -6.24
CA ILE A 24 -2.66 4.80 -5.48
C ILE A 24 -3.35 5.84 -6.36
N GLU A 25 -4.66 5.70 -6.56
CA GLU A 25 -5.48 6.66 -7.30
C GLU A 25 -6.55 7.24 -6.37
N ALA A 26 -6.53 8.56 -6.21
CA ALA A 26 -7.56 9.31 -5.49
C ALA A 26 -8.50 9.96 -6.51
N LEU A 27 -9.80 9.75 -6.36
CA LEU A 27 -10.85 10.38 -7.17
C LEU A 27 -11.73 11.24 -6.28
N ASP A 28 -12.04 12.46 -6.71
CA ASP A 28 -13.07 13.28 -6.07
C ASP A 28 -14.47 12.95 -6.60
N GLY A 29 -15.51 13.29 -5.83
CA GLY A 29 -16.91 13.12 -6.23
C GLY A 29 -17.43 14.22 -7.17
N GLY A 30 -16.55 14.99 -7.81
CA GLY A 30 -16.91 16.08 -8.69
C GLY A 30 -17.49 15.62 -10.03
N ASN A 31 -18.03 16.57 -10.80
CA ASN A 31 -18.44 16.33 -12.19
C ASN A 31 -17.92 17.47 -13.10
N PRO A 32 -16.89 17.24 -13.92
CA PRO A 32 -16.13 15.99 -14.05
C PRO A 32 -15.23 15.73 -12.80
N PRO A 33 -14.97 14.46 -12.44
CA PRO A 33 -14.13 14.15 -11.30
C PRO A 33 -12.67 14.50 -11.58
N ARG A 34 -11.96 15.00 -10.57
CA ARG A 34 -10.51 15.13 -10.60
C ARG A 34 -9.88 13.85 -10.06
N CYS A 35 -8.77 13.44 -10.68
CA CYS A 35 -7.97 12.32 -10.22
C CYS A 35 -6.53 12.73 -9.93
N GLU A 36 -5.95 12.11 -8.92
CA GLU A 36 -4.52 12.18 -8.62
C GLU A 36 -3.96 10.76 -8.51
N LYS A 37 -2.74 10.57 -9.03
CA LYS A 37 -2.06 9.28 -9.01
C LYS A 37 -0.74 9.42 -8.29
N HIS A 38 -0.45 8.47 -7.42
CA HIS A 38 0.80 8.40 -6.69
C HIS A 38 1.35 6.98 -6.72
N VAL A 39 2.67 6.85 -6.81
CA VAL A 39 3.35 5.56 -6.78
C VAL A 39 4.17 5.49 -5.50
N SER A 40 3.95 4.44 -4.71
CA SER A 40 4.69 4.19 -3.46
C SER A 40 5.27 2.78 -3.47
N SER A 41 6.53 2.63 -3.08
CA SER A 41 7.17 1.32 -2.96
C SER A 41 6.98 0.77 -1.55
N LEU A 42 6.39 -0.42 -1.45
CA LEU A 42 6.20 -1.19 -0.23
C LEU A 42 7.24 -2.31 -0.17
N TYR A 43 8.10 -2.30 0.85
CA TYR A 43 9.16 -3.31 1.02
C TYR A 43 8.78 -4.38 2.05
N ILE A 44 9.06 -5.63 1.72
CA ILE A 44 8.96 -6.79 2.62
C ILE A 44 10.29 -6.96 3.33
N LEU A 45 10.29 -6.79 4.65
CA LEU A 45 11.50 -6.85 5.45
C LEU A 45 11.78 -8.26 6.01
N SER A 46 10.74 -9.07 6.22
CA SER A 46 10.84 -10.43 6.76
C SER A 46 9.67 -11.31 6.29
N ASN A 47 9.93 -12.61 6.18
CA ASN A 47 8.91 -13.65 5.93
C ASN A 47 8.18 -14.10 7.20
N SER A 48 8.58 -13.59 8.36
CA SER A 48 7.91 -13.89 9.61
C SER A 48 6.57 -13.13 9.64
N LEU A 49 5.50 -13.90 9.86
CA LEU A 49 4.09 -13.50 9.75
C LEU A 49 3.65 -12.59 10.92
N LEU A 50 4.43 -11.55 11.20
CA LEU A 50 4.17 -10.53 12.22
C LEU A 50 4.41 -9.16 11.60
N PHE A 51 3.58 -8.77 10.63
CA PHE A 51 3.60 -7.41 10.11
C PHE A 51 2.96 -6.48 11.15
N LEU A 52 3.80 -5.93 12.02
CA LEU A 52 3.46 -4.73 12.76
C LEU A 52 3.45 -3.60 11.73
N LEU A 53 2.26 -3.19 11.28
CA LEU A 53 2.08 -1.99 10.46
C LEU A 53 2.64 -0.80 11.25
N THR A 54 3.90 -0.45 11.01
CA THR A 54 4.44 0.79 11.53
C THR A 54 3.81 1.91 10.72
N HIS A 55 2.82 2.58 11.34
CA HIS A 55 2.22 3.80 10.84
C HIS A 55 3.30 4.76 10.32
N HIS A 56 3.31 4.99 9.01
CA HIS A 56 3.86 6.21 8.46
C HIS A 56 2.69 7.02 7.92
N SER A 57 2.41 8.12 8.61
CA SER A 57 1.43 9.12 8.23
C SER A 57 1.68 9.56 6.79
N ILE A 58 0.66 9.43 5.95
CA ILE A 58 0.49 10.27 4.75
C ILE A 58 -0.33 11.48 5.19
#